data_AF-A0A1A8KQ99-F1
#
_entry.id   AF-A0A1A8KQ99-F1
#
_cell.length_a   1.000
_cell.length_b   1.000
_cell.length_c   1.000
_cell.angle_alpha   90.00
_cell.angle_beta   90.00
_cell.angle_gamma   90.00
#
_symmetry.space_group_name_H-M   'P 1'
#
loop_
_entity.id
_entity.type
_entity.pdbx_description
1 polymer ?
#
loop_
_entity_poly.entity_id
_entity_poly.type
_entity_poly.pdbx_seq_one_letter_code
_entity_poly.pdbx_strand_id
1 'polypeptide(L)'
;INNTCFYTKNGHSLGIAFTDLPPNLYPTVGLQTPGEVVDANFGQHPFVFDIEDYMREWRTKIQAQIDRCPIGEREGEWQSMIQKMVASYLVHHSYCATAEAFAKSTDQAVHEELASIKNRQKIQKLVLSGRMGEAIETTQQLYPSLLERNPDLLFMLKVRQFIEMVNGTDSEVRCLGGRSPKSQDSYPGSPRSFSSPSHKASSSQPYLTGFDSNCCNGVTSNKSHSSSPHSHKPCSGSTLQGSDISLNGSQQPITSNDVEMEVDHFTNGVTESSSNGFLNGTSKHAAEPEDCDADMEVESAQSKRQLCGGSQAAIERMIHFGRDLQSMSEHLRRECGKNSANKKMLMDAFSLLAYSDPWNSPVGYQLDAVQREPVCSTLNSAILETHNLPKQPPLAQAVGQAAQCLAIMARTGIGSCAFASVDDYLH
;
A
#
# COMPACT_ATOMS: atom_id res chain seq x y z
N ILE A 1 -29.79 3.02 -15.55
CA ILE A 1 -29.83 4.16 -14.62
C ILE A 1 -31.25 4.38 -14.12
N ASN A 2 -32.15 5.00 -14.91
CA ASN A 2 -33.52 5.34 -14.48
C ASN A 2 -34.59 4.29 -14.85
N ASN A 3 -34.19 3.04 -15.16
CA ASN A 3 -35.06 2.00 -15.71
C ASN A 3 -35.87 2.45 -16.96
N THR A 4 -35.26 3.30 -17.79
CA THR A 4 -35.82 3.83 -19.04
C THR A 4 -35.17 3.19 -20.26
N CYS A 5 -35.92 3.05 -21.35
CA CYS A 5 -35.40 2.71 -22.68
C CYS A 5 -35.63 3.88 -23.65
N PHE A 6 -34.63 4.15 -24.49
CA PHE A 6 -34.67 5.14 -25.55
C PHE A 6 -34.18 4.50 -26.85
N TYR A 7 -34.62 5.03 -27.99
CA TYR A 7 -34.15 4.58 -29.30
C TYR A 7 -33.24 5.62 -29.94
N THR A 8 -32.41 5.16 -30.87
CA THR A 8 -31.59 6.02 -31.73
C THR A 8 -31.82 5.66 -33.19
N LYS A 9 -31.62 6.61 -34.09
CA LYS A 9 -31.68 6.39 -35.55
C LYS A 9 -30.59 7.21 -36.22
N ASN A 10 -29.73 6.56 -36.98
CA ASN A 10 -28.60 7.18 -37.69
C ASN A 10 -27.71 8.05 -36.78
N GLY A 11 -27.46 7.59 -35.55
CA GLY A 11 -26.65 8.32 -34.56
C GLY A 11 -27.38 9.38 -33.74
N HIS A 12 -28.67 9.67 -34.02
CA HIS A 12 -29.46 10.64 -33.26
C HIS A 12 -30.41 9.97 -32.27
N SER A 13 -30.51 10.49 -31.04
CA SER A 13 -31.49 10.02 -30.05
C SER A 13 -32.91 10.45 -30.42
N LEU A 14 -33.85 9.51 -30.33
CA LEU A 14 -35.28 9.72 -30.56
C LEU A 14 -36.06 10.02 -29.26
N GLY A 15 -35.38 10.05 -28.11
CA GLY A 15 -35.98 10.22 -26.81
C GLY A 15 -36.42 8.91 -26.13
N ILE A 16 -36.90 9.03 -24.89
CA ILE A 16 -37.34 7.92 -24.05
C ILE A 16 -38.66 7.37 -24.60
N ALA A 17 -38.70 6.07 -24.87
CA ALA A 17 -39.88 5.35 -25.31
C ALA A 17 -40.61 4.64 -24.16
N PHE A 18 -39.87 4.19 -23.14
CA PHE A 18 -40.42 3.46 -22.00
C PHE A 18 -39.75 3.89 -20.68
N THR A 19 -40.53 3.89 -19.60
CA THR A 19 -40.09 4.07 -18.21
C THR A 19 -40.38 2.80 -17.41
N ASP A 20 -39.88 2.73 -16.17
CA ASP A 20 -40.27 1.72 -15.16
C ASP A 20 -40.09 0.27 -15.62
N LEU A 21 -39.03 0.03 -16.42
CA LEU A 21 -38.76 -1.28 -17.01
C LEU A 21 -38.47 -2.35 -15.95
N PRO A 22 -38.95 -3.60 -16.16
CA PRO A 22 -38.63 -4.72 -15.28
C PRO A 22 -37.15 -5.10 -15.37
N PRO A 23 -36.59 -5.73 -14.32
CA PRO A 23 -35.25 -6.32 -14.38
C PRO A 23 -35.20 -7.50 -15.37
N ASN A 24 -33.99 -7.90 -15.76
CA ASN A 24 -33.72 -9.06 -16.63
C ASN A 24 -34.38 -8.98 -18.01
N LEU A 25 -34.08 -7.91 -18.76
CA LEU A 25 -34.48 -7.76 -20.16
C LEU A 25 -33.57 -8.57 -21.09
N TYR A 26 -34.15 -9.16 -22.13
CA TYR A 26 -33.45 -9.91 -23.18
C TYR A 26 -33.62 -9.21 -24.53
N PRO A 27 -32.52 -8.94 -25.29
CA PRO A 27 -32.62 -8.42 -26.65
C PRO A 27 -33.47 -9.34 -27.51
N THR A 28 -34.53 -8.81 -28.11
CA THR A 28 -35.50 -9.57 -28.91
C THR A 28 -35.75 -8.83 -30.22
N VAL A 29 -35.63 -9.55 -31.34
CA VAL A 29 -35.93 -9.04 -32.69
C VAL A 29 -37.02 -9.93 -33.31
N GLY A 30 -38.10 -9.33 -33.78
CA GLY A 30 -39.13 -10.00 -34.55
C GLY A 30 -39.08 -9.53 -36.01
N LEU A 31 -39.04 -10.48 -36.94
CA LEU A 31 -39.10 -10.22 -38.39
C LEU A 31 -40.51 -10.58 -38.89
N GLN A 32 -41.04 -9.78 -39.82
CA GLN A 32 -42.41 -9.93 -40.31
C GLN A 32 -42.48 -10.59 -41.68
N THR A 33 -41.51 -10.36 -42.57
CA THR A 33 -41.57 -10.85 -43.96
C THR A 33 -40.42 -11.78 -44.34
N PRO A 34 -40.66 -12.80 -45.20
CA PRO A 34 -39.60 -13.69 -45.66
C PRO A 34 -38.54 -12.95 -46.46
N GLY A 35 -37.28 -13.10 -46.06
CA GLY A 35 -36.12 -12.44 -46.69
C GLY A 35 -35.61 -11.20 -45.96
N GLU A 36 -36.26 -10.78 -44.87
CA GLU A 36 -35.69 -9.80 -43.94
C GLU A 36 -34.42 -10.35 -43.28
N VAL A 37 -33.37 -9.51 -43.19
CA VAL A 37 -32.11 -9.79 -42.50
C VAL A 37 -31.77 -8.58 -41.66
N VAL A 38 -31.37 -8.82 -40.40
CA VAL A 38 -30.89 -7.80 -39.47
C VAL A 38 -29.52 -8.24 -38.96
N ASP A 39 -28.56 -7.32 -39.01
CA ASP A 39 -27.26 -7.48 -38.37
C ASP A 39 -27.26 -6.76 -37.02
N ALA A 40 -26.53 -7.29 -36.03
CA ALA A 40 -26.61 -6.88 -34.63
C ALA A 40 -25.23 -6.62 -34.03
N ASN A 41 -24.95 -5.34 -33.77
CA ASN A 41 -23.74 -4.91 -33.08
C ASN A 41 -24.00 -4.78 -31.57
N PHE A 42 -23.29 -5.57 -30.77
CA PHE A 42 -23.28 -5.53 -29.29
C PHE A 42 -22.00 -4.89 -28.72
N GLY A 43 -21.21 -4.22 -29.55
CA GLY A 43 -19.93 -3.59 -29.20
C GLY A 43 -18.71 -4.19 -29.90
N GLN A 44 -18.90 -5.15 -30.81
CA GLN A 44 -17.83 -5.69 -31.66
C GLN A 44 -17.29 -4.64 -32.66
N HIS A 45 -18.12 -3.66 -32.99
CA HIS A 45 -17.77 -2.54 -33.87
C HIS A 45 -18.18 -1.20 -33.22
N PRO A 46 -17.55 -0.06 -33.59
CA PRO A 46 -17.97 1.25 -33.11
C PRO A 46 -19.46 1.51 -33.37
N PHE A 47 -20.15 2.10 -32.39
CA PHE A 47 -21.55 2.49 -32.53
C PHE A 47 -21.69 3.78 -33.34
N VAL A 48 -22.78 3.89 -34.11
CA VAL A 48 -23.13 5.12 -34.85
C VAL A 48 -23.67 6.20 -33.90
N PHE A 49 -24.24 5.79 -32.75
CA PHE A 49 -24.58 6.69 -31.66
C PHE A 49 -23.38 6.84 -30.72
N ASP A 50 -23.03 8.07 -30.37
CA ASP A 50 -21.95 8.37 -29.42
C ASP A 50 -22.39 8.03 -27.98
N ILE A 51 -22.29 6.74 -27.66
CA ILE A 51 -22.59 6.21 -26.34
C ILE A 51 -21.54 6.66 -25.30
N GLU A 52 -20.32 6.99 -25.73
CA GLU A 52 -19.25 7.44 -24.84
C GLU A 52 -19.52 8.84 -24.30
N ASP A 53 -19.89 9.79 -25.15
CA ASP A 53 -20.30 11.13 -24.71
C ASP A 53 -21.58 11.08 -23.88
N TYR A 54 -22.56 10.26 -24.26
CA TYR A 54 -23.76 10.03 -23.45
C TYR A 54 -23.42 9.50 -22.05
N MET A 55 -22.51 8.52 -21.94
CA MET A 55 -22.03 8.02 -20.65
C MET A 55 -21.25 9.08 -19.86
N ARG A 56 -20.46 9.92 -20.54
CA ARG A 56 -19.70 11.04 -19.94
C ARG A 56 -20.64 12.09 -19.36
N GLU A 57 -21.69 12.47 -20.09
CA GLU A 57 -22.73 13.39 -19.63
C GLU A 57 -23.42 12.85 -18.37
N TRP A 58 -23.71 11.53 -18.33
CA TRP A 58 -24.25 10.88 -17.15
C TRP A 58 -23.29 10.87 -15.95
N ARG A 59 -22.00 10.59 -16.15
CA ARG A 59 -20.98 10.74 -15.08
C ARG A 59 -20.98 12.16 -14.52
N THR A 60 -20.94 13.17 -15.38
CA THR A 60 -20.97 14.59 -14.96
C THR A 60 -22.24 14.95 -14.19
N LYS A 61 -23.41 14.43 -14.59
CA LYS A 61 -24.69 14.63 -13.88
C LYS A 61 -24.69 14.01 -12.49
N ILE A 62 -24.23 12.76 -12.34
CA ILE A 62 -24.16 12.06 -11.05
C ILE A 62 -23.13 12.72 -10.13
N GLN A 63 -21.95 13.06 -10.66
CA GLN A 63 -20.91 13.80 -9.94
C GLN A 63 -21.46 15.10 -9.35
N ALA A 64 -22.10 15.94 -10.18
CA ALA A 64 -22.69 17.20 -9.74
C ALA A 64 -23.87 17.04 -8.75
N GLN A 65 -24.49 15.85 -8.66
CA GLN A 65 -25.46 15.54 -7.60
C GLN A 65 -24.78 15.19 -6.27
N ILE A 66 -23.66 14.46 -6.32
CA ILE A 66 -22.86 14.12 -5.14
C ILE A 66 -22.24 15.38 -4.53
N ASP A 67 -21.61 16.23 -5.35
CA ASP A 67 -20.96 17.48 -4.91
C ASP A 67 -21.94 18.49 -4.26
N ARG A 68 -23.24 18.39 -4.61
CA ARG A 68 -24.32 19.22 -4.05
C ARG A 68 -25.05 18.56 -2.88
N CYS A 69 -24.68 17.34 -2.51
CA CYS A 69 -25.29 16.65 -1.38
C CYS A 69 -24.92 17.38 -0.08
N PRO A 70 -25.89 17.87 0.70
CA PRO A 70 -25.59 18.66 1.89
C PRO A 70 -24.94 17.78 2.96
N ILE A 71 -23.66 18.05 3.25
CA ILE A 71 -23.02 17.60 4.48
C ILE A 71 -23.74 18.31 5.63
N GLY A 72 -24.30 17.54 6.57
CA GLY A 72 -25.28 18.04 7.55
C GLY A 72 -24.82 19.28 8.33
N GLU A 73 -25.77 20.16 8.64
CA GLU A 73 -25.62 21.58 9.07
C GLU A 73 -24.76 21.87 10.32
N ARG A 74 -24.14 20.86 10.93
CA ARG A 74 -23.23 21.02 12.07
C ARG A 74 -21.83 21.38 11.57
N GLU A 75 -21.74 22.60 11.04
CA GLU A 75 -20.49 23.21 10.58
C GLU A 75 -19.43 23.16 11.70
N GLY A 76 -18.19 22.81 11.32
CA GLY A 76 -17.10 22.56 12.27
C GLY A 76 -17.06 21.14 12.86
N GLU A 77 -18.18 20.42 13.05
CA GLU A 77 -18.12 19.04 13.55
C GLU A 77 -17.49 18.09 12.53
N TRP A 78 -17.91 18.16 11.27
CA TRP A 78 -17.36 17.32 10.20
C TRP A 78 -15.89 17.68 9.92
N GLN A 79 -15.52 18.96 10.02
CA GLN A 79 -14.13 19.42 9.90
C GLN A 79 -13.26 18.87 11.03
N SER A 80 -13.72 18.99 12.29
CA SER A 80 -13.03 18.41 13.45
C SER A 80 -12.92 16.89 13.35
N MET A 81 -13.95 16.21 12.83
CA MET A 81 -13.94 14.77 12.59
C MET A 81 -12.89 14.37 11.54
N ILE A 82 -12.87 15.03 10.37
CA ILE A 82 -11.86 14.78 9.32
C ILE A 82 -10.46 15.09 9.85
N GLN A 83 -10.26 16.19 10.57
CA GLN A 83 -8.98 16.53 11.19
C GLN A 83 -8.51 15.43 12.17
N LYS A 84 -9.41 14.88 13.00
CA LYS A 84 -9.10 13.73 13.88
C LYS A 84 -8.75 12.47 13.10
N MET A 85 -9.46 12.19 12.01
CA MET A 85 -9.20 11.05 11.13
C MET A 85 -7.83 11.18 10.43
N VAL A 86 -7.48 12.37 9.95
CA VAL A 86 -6.16 12.67 9.34
C VAL A 86 -5.05 12.62 10.39
N ALA A 87 -5.22 13.24 11.56
CA ALA A 87 -4.24 13.16 12.65
C ALA A 87 -3.98 11.71 13.08
N SER A 88 -5.05 10.91 13.24
CA SER A 88 -4.96 9.47 13.54
C SER A 88 -4.24 8.70 12.44
N TYR A 89 -4.50 9.01 11.16
CA TYR A 89 -3.79 8.41 10.02
C TYR A 89 -2.29 8.74 10.02
N LEU A 90 -1.92 10.01 10.23
CA LEU A 90 -0.51 10.44 10.29
C LEU A 90 0.25 9.77 11.44
N VAL A 91 -0.39 9.61 12.61
CA VAL A 91 0.16 8.88 13.76
C VAL A 91 0.28 7.39 13.45
N HIS A 92 -0.76 6.75 12.89
CA HIS A 92 -0.77 5.34 12.53
C HIS A 92 0.38 4.97 11.58
N HIS A 93 0.62 5.78 10.55
CA HIS A 93 1.73 5.60 9.60
C HIS A 93 3.09 6.16 10.07
N SER A 94 3.20 6.56 11.34
CA SER A 94 4.43 7.07 11.98
C SER A 94 5.04 8.33 11.32
N TYR A 95 4.22 9.17 10.69
CA TYR A 95 4.64 10.43 10.08
C TYR A 95 4.84 11.53 11.14
N CYS A 96 5.70 11.26 12.13
CA CYS A 96 5.89 12.02 13.38
C CYS A 96 5.93 13.55 13.17
N ALA A 97 6.82 14.04 12.31
CA ALA A 97 6.95 15.48 12.06
C ALA A 97 5.70 16.11 11.41
N THR A 98 5.05 15.40 10.49
CA THR A 98 3.80 15.84 9.84
C THR A 98 2.64 15.80 10.84
N ALA A 99 2.55 14.77 11.67
CA ALA A 99 1.55 14.62 12.72
C ALA A 99 1.67 15.74 13.77
N GLU A 100 2.89 16.05 14.23
CA GLU A 100 3.16 17.15 15.17
C GLU A 100 2.78 18.51 14.57
N ALA A 101 3.19 18.78 13.33
CA ALA A 101 2.86 20.03 12.64
C ALA A 101 1.35 20.20 12.39
N PHE A 102 0.68 19.12 11.97
CA PHE A 102 -0.76 19.08 11.72
C PHE A 102 -1.57 19.22 13.02
N ALA A 103 -1.24 18.46 14.06
CA ALA A 103 -1.89 18.54 15.36
C ALA A 103 -1.81 19.96 15.95
N LYS A 104 -0.64 20.61 15.83
CA LYS A 104 -0.45 22.00 16.26
C LYS A 104 -1.26 23.02 15.46
N SER A 105 -1.48 22.80 14.16
CA SER A 105 -2.26 23.73 13.31
C SER A 105 -3.77 23.52 13.41
N THR A 106 -4.23 22.36 13.86
CA THR A 106 -5.65 21.96 13.92
C THR A 106 -6.19 21.77 15.35
N ASP A 107 -5.37 22.08 16.36
CA ASP A 107 -5.65 21.89 17.79
C ASP A 107 -6.15 20.47 18.14
N GLN A 108 -5.49 19.45 17.56
CA GLN A 108 -5.84 18.05 17.75
C GLN A 108 -4.91 17.36 18.74
N ALA A 109 -5.49 16.52 19.61
CA ALA A 109 -4.73 15.71 20.55
C ALA A 109 -4.07 14.49 19.87
N VAL A 110 -2.78 14.28 20.15
CA VAL A 110 -2.05 13.08 19.71
C VAL A 110 -2.23 11.98 20.75
N HIS A 111 -2.95 10.91 20.38
CA HIS A 111 -3.32 9.80 21.27
C HIS A 111 -2.35 8.60 21.20
N GLU A 112 -1.04 8.85 21.11
CA GLU A 112 0.01 7.83 21.26
C GLU A 112 1.28 8.47 21.84
N GLU A 113 2.06 7.72 22.62
CA GLU A 113 3.34 8.22 23.12
C GLU A 113 4.35 8.42 21.98
N LEU A 114 5.00 9.59 21.98
CA LEU A 114 5.95 10.02 20.95
C LEU A 114 7.15 9.06 20.81
N ALA A 115 7.49 8.30 21.87
CA ALA A 115 8.47 7.22 21.83
C ALA A 115 8.00 6.00 21.01
N SER A 116 6.73 5.59 21.17
CA SER A 116 6.14 4.49 20.40
C SER A 116 6.07 4.83 18.90
N ILE A 117 5.63 6.04 18.56
CA ILE A 117 5.60 6.53 17.17
C ILE A 117 7.00 6.44 16.53
N LYS A 118 8.05 6.88 17.24
CA LYS A 118 9.45 6.81 16.78
C LYS A 118 9.99 5.39 16.66
N ASN A 119 9.60 4.48 17.56
CA ASN A 119 9.93 3.06 17.50
C ASN A 119 9.33 2.39 16.25
N ARG A 120 8.04 2.63 15.99
CA ARG A 120 7.36 2.15 14.77
C ARG A 120 7.99 2.76 13.51
N GLN A 121 8.27 4.06 13.50
CA GLN A 121 8.96 4.74 12.40
C GLN A 121 10.33 4.10 12.07
N LYS A 122 11.12 3.75 13.11
CA LYS A 122 12.42 3.07 12.94
C LYS A 122 12.25 1.71 12.26
N ILE A 123 11.29 0.89 12.72
CA ILE A 123 11.02 -0.44 12.16
C ILE A 123 10.53 -0.33 10.72
N GLN A 124 9.52 0.50 10.45
CA GLN A 124 8.98 0.72 9.10
C GLN A 124 10.07 1.16 8.12
N LYS A 125 10.97 2.07 8.54
CA LYS A 125 12.10 2.50 7.72
C LYS A 125 13.06 1.34 7.37
N LEU A 126 13.32 0.42 8.31
CA LEU A 126 14.15 -0.77 8.04
C LEU A 126 13.47 -1.69 7.03
N VAL A 127 12.19 -2.03 7.24
CA VAL A 127 11.37 -2.86 6.33
C VAL A 127 11.35 -2.28 4.91
N LEU A 128 10.99 -1.00 4.75
CA LEU A 128 10.89 -0.34 3.45
C LEU A 128 12.26 -0.18 2.76
N SER A 129 13.35 -0.09 3.52
CA SER A 129 14.73 -0.11 2.98
C SER A 129 15.21 -1.49 2.53
N GLY A 130 14.45 -2.57 2.80
CA GLY A 130 14.83 -3.95 2.49
C GLY A 130 15.73 -4.62 3.53
N ARG A 131 16.01 -3.96 4.67
CA ARG A 131 16.83 -4.48 5.78
C ARG A 131 15.96 -5.27 6.75
N MET A 132 15.44 -6.39 6.28
CA MET A 132 14.45 -7.20 6.98
C MET A 132 15.02 -7.90 8.22
N GLY A 133 16.28 -8.33 8.20
CA GLY A 133 16.94 -8.92 9.37
C GLY A 133 16.95 -7.96 10.57
N GLU A 134 17.48 -6.76 10.35
CA GLU A 134 17.51 -5.69 11.36
C GLU A 134 16.11 -5.21 11.77
N ALA A 135 15.13 -5.25 10.85
CA ALA A 135 13.75 -4.94 11.18
C ALA A 135 13.14 -5.97 12.16
N ILE A 136 13.38 -7.27 11.93
CA ILE A 136 12.96 -8.36 12.82
C ILE A 136 13.63 -8.24 14.18
N GLU A 137 14.95 -8.05 14.24
CA GLU A 137 15.69 -7.88 15.51
C GLU A 137 15.22 -6.64 16.28
N THR A 138 15.10 -5.50 15.60
CA THR A 138 14.61 -4.25 16.22
C THR A 138 13.18 -4.43 16.75
N THR A 139 12.35 -5.21 16.05
CA THR A 139 10.99 -5.54 16.50
C THR A 139 11.02 -6.40 17.76
N GLN A 140 11.86 -7.44 17.83
CA GLN A 140 12.00 -8.31 19.01
C GLN A 140 12.55 -7.55 20.23
N GLN A 141 13.47 -6.59 20.01
CA GLN A 141 14.04 -5.75 21.07
C GLN A 141 13.04 -4.73 21.64
N LEU A 142 12.23 -4.09 20.77
CA LEU A 142 11.31 -3.02 21.17
C LEU A 142 9.92 -3.54 21.58
N TYR A 143 9.50 -4.69 21.04
CA TYR A 143 8.21 -5.32 21.30
C TYR A 143 8.41 -6.82 21.62
N PRO A 144 8.94 -7.16 22.81
CA PRO A 144 9.11 -8.54 23.23
C PRO A 144 7.82 -9.35 23.11
N SER A 145 7.96 -10.63 22.78
CA SER A 145 6.84 -11.58 22.55
C SER A 145 5.85 -11.26 21.43
N LEU A 146 5.96 -10.14 20.69
CA LEU A 146 5.10 -9.88 19.53
C LEU A 146 5.21 -10.99 18.47
N LEU A 147 6.44 -11.32 18.07
CA LEU A 147 6.71 -12.33 17.04
C LEU A 147 6.60 -13.78 17.57
N GLU A 148 6.72 -13.97 18.88
CA GLU A 148 6.50 -15.27 19.54
C GLU A 148 5.00 -15.63 19.57
N ARG A 149 4.14 -14.63 19.82
CA ARG A 149 2.68 -14.78 19.85
C ARG A 149 2.03 -14.84 18.47
N ASN A 150 2.75 -14.42 17.42
CA ASN A 150 2.24 -14.38 16.05
C ASN A 150 3.26 -15.02 15.09
N PRO A 151 3.32 -16.36 15.03
CA PRO A 151 4.34 -17.05 14.24
C PRO A 151 4.07 -17.00 12.73
N ASP A 152 2.82 -16.77 12.29
CA ASP A 152 2.50 -16.47 10.88
C ASP A 152 3.10 -15.12 10.45
N LEU A 153 3.04 -14.08 11.29
CA LEU A 153 3.72 -12.79 11.04
C LEU A 153 5.24 -12.96 10.97
N LEU A 154 5.83 -13.72 11.91
CA LEU A 154 7.26 -14.02 11.88
C LEU A 154 7.65 -14.76 10.58
N PHE A 155 6.86 -15.76 10.17
CA PHE A 155 7.09 -16.49 8.93
C PHE A 155 6.98 -15.58 7.70
N MET A 156 5.95 -14.73 7.61
CA MET A 156 5.80 -13.76 6.53
C MET A 156 7.01 -12.79 6.45
N LEU A 157 7.48 -12.29 7.58
CA LEU A 157 8.69 -11.45 7.66
C LEU A 157 9.94 -12.21 7.21
N LYS A 158 10.07 -13.49 7.57
CA LYS A 158 11.20 -14.34 7.16
C LYS A 158 11.14 -14.72 5.67
N VAL A 159 9.95 -14.93 5.08
CA VAL A 159 9.81 -15.05 3.62
C VAL A 159 10.23 -13.76 2.92
N ARG A 160 9.79 -12.58 3.41
CA ARG A 160 10.26 -11.30 2.84
C ARG A 160 11.78 -11.14 3.01
N GLN A 161 12.34 -11.54 4.15
CA GLN A 161 13.79 -11.52 4.37
C GLN A 161 14.53 -12.34 3.30
N PHE A 162 14.07 -13.57 3.02
CA PHE A 162 14.64 -14.38 1.95
C PHE A 162 14.59 -13.67 0.58
N ILE A 163 13.49 -13.03 0.22
CA ILE A 163 13.36 -12.26 -1.04
C ILE A 163 14.35 -11.09 -1.10
N GLU A 164 14.58 -10.38 0.02
CA GLU A 164 15.60 -9.32 0.09
C GLU A 164 17.04 -9.88 0.07
N MET A 165 17.27 -11.10 0.57
CA MET A 165 18.57 -11.79 0.41
C MET A 165 18.82 -12.19 -1.05
N VAL A 166 17.80 -12.71 -1.75
CA VAL A 166 17.82 -12.98 -3.21
C VAL A 166 18.15 -11.70 -3.99
N ASN A 167 17.51 -10.58 -3.64
CA ASN A 167 17.72 -9.26 -4.25
C ASN A 167 19.09 -8.63 -3.88
N GLY A 168 19.76 -9.13 -2.84
CA GLY A 168 21.03 -8.60 -2.33
C GLY A 168 20.91 -7.40 -1.38
N THR A 169 19.69 -6.96 -1.05
CA THR A 169 19.40 -5.82 -0.18
C THR A 169 19.51 -6.13 1.31
N ASP A 170 19.17 -7.36 1.74
CA ASP A 170 19.37 -7.84 3.12
C ASP A 170 20.72 -8.59 3.27
N SER A 171 21.80 -7.94 2.85
CA SER A 171 23.17 -8.47 2.98
C SER A 171 23.95 -7.75 4.08
N GLU A 172 24.16 -8.44 5.21
CA GLU A 172 25.07 -7.99 6.28
C GLU A 172 26.51 -7.77 5.79
N VAL A 173 26.89 -8.42 4.68
CA VAL A 173 28.12 -8.15 3.95
C VAL A 173 28.01 -6.79 3.27
N ARG A 174 28.23 -5.74 4.05
CA ARG A 174 28.92 -4.57 3.53
C ARG A 174 30.24 -5.06 2.94
N CYS A 175 30.33 -5.09 1.62
CA CYS A 175 31.62 -5.02 0.95
C CYS A 175 32.32 -3.75 1.49
N LEU A 176 33.43 -3.93 2.22
CA LEU A 176 34.23 -2.86 2.85
C LEU A 176 35.00 -2.01 1.80
N GLY A 177 34.40 -1.78 0.63
CA GLY A 177 34.95 -1.04 -0.51
C GLY A 177 33.94 -0.14 -1.23
N GLY A 178 32.64 -0.24 -0.93
CA GLY A 178 31.61 0.64 -1.52
C GLY A 178 31.55 1.99 -0.82
N ARG A 179 32.30 3.00 -1.30
CA ARG A 179 32.13 4.39 -0.85
C ARG A 179 30.72 4.87 -1.21
N SER A 180 29.98 5.43 -0.25
CA SER A 180 28.80 6.23 -0.57
C SER A 180 29.19 7.40 -1.49
N PRO A 181 28.36 7.78 -2.48
CA PRO A 181 28.60 8.97 -3.28
C PRO A 181 28.40 10.21 -2.39
N LYS A 182 29.48 10.66 -1.75
CA LYS A 182 29.56 12.00 -1.18
C LYS A 182 29.80 12.99 -2.33
N SER A 183 29.04 14.07 -2.33
CA SER A 183 29.15 15.20 -3.26
C SER A 183 30.60 15.64 -3.41
N GLN A 184 31.12 15.55 -4.63
CA GLN A 184 32.51 15.83 -4.95
C GLN A 184 32.65 17.24 -5.52
N ASP A 185 32.51 18.25 -4.66
CA ASP A 185 32.85 19.64 -4.96
C ASP A 185 34.18 20.02 -4.32
N SER A 186 35.28 19.88 -5.06
CA SER A 186 36.59 20.48 -4.75
C SER A 186 37.52 20.40 -5.97
N TYR A 187 37.85 21.55 -6.55
CA TYR A 187 38.85 21.70 -7.62
C TYR A 187 40.29 21.49 -7.10
N PRO A 188 41.24 21.03 -7.94
CA PRO A 188 42.65 20.92 -7.58
C PRO A 188 43.40 22.25 -7.81
N GLY A 189 44.15 22.74 -6.81
CA GLY A 189 44.88 24.02 -6.96
C GLY A 189 45.84 24.43 -5.83
N SER A 190 47.05 23.83 -5.81
CA SER A 190 48.27 24.42 -5.20
C SER A 190 48.34 24.49 -3.64
N PRO A 191 49.48 24.83 -3.00
CA PRO A 191 50.28 23.78 -2.34
C PRO A 191 50.55 23.95 -0.83
N ARG A 192 51.22 22.93 -0.27
CA ARG A 192 51.54 22.69 1.17
C ARG A 192 52.18 23.87 1.91
N SER A 193 51.96 23.93 3.24
CA SER A 193 53.00 24.35 4.20
C SER A 193 52.72 24.00 5.69
N PHE A 194 53.72 23.36 6.31
CA PHE A 194 54.07 23.28 7.75
C PHE A 194 53.18 22.57 8.80
N SER A 195 53.87 22.11 9.86
CA SER A 195 53.39 21.21 10.92
C SER A 195 53.65 21.76 12.32
N SER A 196 52.71 21.51 13.25
CA SER A 196 52.93 21.40 14.72
C SER A 196 53.31 22.67 15.52
N PRO A 197 53.25 22.69 16.89
CA PRO A 197 52.71 21.70 17.84
C PRO A 197 51.72 22.26 18.91
N SER A 198 51.25 21.34 19.77
CA SER A 198 50.39 21.51 20.96
C SER A 198 50.93 22.40 22.09
N HIS A 199 50.04 22.91 22.96
CA HIS A 199 50.34 23.20 24.38
C HIS A 199 49.16 22.87 25.33
N LYS A 200 49.48 22.40 26.55
CA LYS A 200 48.60 22.17 27.70
C LYS A 200 49.09 22.99 28.91
N ALA A 201 48.18 23.59 29.67
CA ALA A 201 48.21 23.86 31.13
C ALA A 201 46.83 24.44 31.49
N SER A 202 46.03 24.04 32.49
CA SER A 202 46.23 23.50 33.86
C SER A 202 46.55 24.55 34.94
N SER A 203 45.58 24.77 35.85
CA SER A 203 45.73 25.32 37.23
C SER A 203 46.21 26.78 37.36
N SER A 204 45.55 27.74 38.01
CA SER A 204 44.85 27.71 39.31
C SER A 204 44.02 29.00 39.59
N GLN A 205 43.07 28.90 40.53
CA GLN A 205 42.37 29.96 41.31
C GLN A 205 43.35 30.74 42.25
N PRO A 206 42.96 31.66 43.19
CA PRO A 206 41.61 32.02 43.71
C PRO A 206 41.32 33.52 44.08
N TYR A 207 40.12 33.75 44.70
CA TYR A 207 39.72 34.75 45.73
C TYR A 207 38.80 35.96 45.35
N LEU A 208 37.54 35.88 45.85
CA LEU A 208 36.71 36.89 46.58
C LEU A 208 36.25 38.20 45.87
N THR A 209 34.99 38.69 45.93
CA THR A 209 33.72 38.40 46.67
C THR A 209 32.50 38.40 45.69
N GLY A 210 31.19 38.35 46.00
CA GLY A 210 30.34 38.19 47.22
C GLY A 210 28.85 38.56 46.95
N PHE A 211 27.92 38.23 47.88
CA PHE A 211 26.45 38.54 47.90
C PHE A 211 25.58 37.87 46.79
N ASP A 212 24.41 37.23 47.03
CA ASP A 212 23.81 36.69 48.26
C ASP A 212 22.61 35.72 48.00
N SER A 213 22.30 34.86 48.98
CA SER A 213 21.02 34.16 49.28
C SER A 213 20.33 33.25 48.21
N ASN A 214 20.34 31.91 48.33
CA ASN A 214 19.57 30.97 49.20
C ASN A 214 18.22 30.48 48.60
N CYS A 215 18.02 29.18 48.29
CA CYS A 215 17.64 28.03 49.18
C CYS A 215 16.15 28.06 49.60
N CYS A 216 15.36 26.97 49.72
CA CYS A 216 15.65 25.53 49.90
C CYS A 216 14.45 24.60 49.57
N ASN A 217 14.67 23.27 49.60
CA ASN A 217 13.63 22.22 49.64
C ASN A 217 12.71 22.29 50.88
N GLY A 218 11.53 21.65 50.81
CA GLY A 218 10.70 21.34 51.99
C GLY A 218 9.56 20.34 51.70
N VAL A 219 9.57 19.20 52.42
CA VAL A 219 8.50 18.18 52.42
C VAL A 219 7.79 18.22 53.77
N THR A 220 6.45 18.22 53.80
CA THR A 220 5.65 17.73 54.94
C THR A 220 4.32 17.10 54.49
N SER A 221 3.79 16.21 55.33
CA SER A 221 2.55 15.47 55.14
C SER A 221 1.49 15.97 56.11
N ASN A 222 0.20 15.84 55.78
CA ASN A 222 -0.86 15.79 56.80
C ASN A 222 -2.09 14.99 56.34
N LYS A 223 -2.91 14.53 57.31
CA LYS A 223 -3.77 13.34 57.18
C LYS A 223 -5.25 13.61 57.54
N SER A 224 -6.16 12.93 56.81
CA SER A 224 -7.55 12.55 57.16
C SER A 224 -8.60 13.63 57.49
N HIS A 225 -9.77 13.56 56.84
CA HIS A 225 -11.01 13.01 57.44
C HIS A 225 -12.07 12.70 56.37
N SER A 226 -13.14 12.00 56.77
CA SER A 226 -14.10 11.26 55.92
C SER A 226 -15.53 11.81 55.96
N SER A 227 -16.28 11.76 54.85
CA SER A 227 -17.73 11.52 54.85
C SER A 227 -18.36 11.31 53.45
N SER A 228 -19.32 10.38 53.40
CA SER A 228 -20.42 10.23 52.43
C SER A 228 -21.74 10.28 53.24
N PRO A 229 -22.98 10.45 52.71
CA PRO A 229 -23.60 9.53 51.72
C PRO A 229 -24.75 10.11 50.82
N HIS A 230 -25.48 9.18 50.17
CA HIS A 230 -26.78 9.29 49.43
C HIS A 230 -26.77 9.76 47.95
N SER A 231 -27.61 9.30 47.00
CA SER A 231 -28.43 8.08 46.75
C SER A 231 -29.77 8.44 46.08
N HIS A 232 -30.02 8.07 44.82
CA HIS A 232 -31.39 7.86 44.28
C HIS A 232 -31.43 6.79 43.16
N LYS A 233 -32.66 6.25 42.91
CA LYS A 233 -33.04 4.98 42.24
C LYS A 233 -33.61 5.24 40.80
N PRO A 234 -34.06 4.26 39.96
CA PRO A 234 -34.76 2.97 40.23
C PRO A 234 -34.13 1.72 39.52
N CYS A 235 -34.40 0.43 39.83
CA CYS A 235 -35.64 -0.39 39.94
C CYS A 235 -36.48 -0.45 38.64
N SER A 236 -37.04 -1.56 38.15
CA SER A 236 -36.90 -3.03 38.37
C SER A 236 -37.50 -3.75 37.13
N GLY A 237 -37.14 -5.00 36.84
CA GLY A 237 -37.51 -5.68 35.58
C GLY A 237 -38.84 -6.45 35.55
N SER A 238 -39.14 -7.01 34.37
CA SER A 238 -40.19 -8.02 34.12
C SER A 238 -39.72 -8.99 33.03
N THR A 239 -39.96 -10.29 33.23
CA THR A 239 -39.55 -11.40 32.36
C THR A 239 -40.79 -12.08 31.77
N LEU A 240 -40.79 -12.43 30.48
CA LEU A 240 -41.55 -13.55 29.87
C LEU A 240 -40.92 -13.82 28.48
N GLN A 241 -40.05 -14.83 28.30
CA GLN A 241 -40.32 -16.25 27.99
C GLN A 241 -40.59 -16.59 26.50
N GLY A 242 -39.53 -17.02 25.80
CA GLY A 242 -39.44 -18.25 24.98
C GLY A 242 -40.31 -18.45 23.72
N SER A 243 -39.64 -18.67 22.58
CA SER A 243 -39.97 -19.79 21.67
C SER A 243 -38.80 -20.08 20.71
N ASP A 244 -38.21 -21.27 20.82
CA ASP A 244 -37.29 -21.82 19.82
C ASP A 244 -38.09 -22.39 18.62
N ILE A 245 -37.62 -22.15 17.40
CA ILE A 245 -37.98 -22.98 16.24
C ILE A 245 -36.72 -23.27 15.41
N SER A 246 -36.16 -24.46 15.59
CA SER A 246 -35.25 -25.08 14.62
C SER A 246 -36.06 -25.72 13.50
N LEU A 247 -35.66 -25.49 12.24
CA LEU A 247 -36.07 -26.34 11.12
C LEU A 247 -34.85 -26.76 10.31
N ASN A 248 -34.64 -28.07 10.28
CA ASN A 248 -33.64 -28.77 9.48
C ASN A 248 -34.22 -29.05 8.08
N GLY A 249 -33.44 -28.89 7.02
CA GLY A 249 -33.93 -29.00 5.64
C GLY A 249 -32.82 -29.37 4.65
N SER A 250 -32.61 -30.68 4.47
CA SER A 250 -31.61 -31.22 3.54
C SER A 250 -32.00 -31.00 2.07
N GLN A 251 -31.07 -30.53 1.23
CA GLN A 251 -31.13 -30.75 -0.23
C GLN A 251 -29.76 -31.15 -0.80
N GLN A 252 -29.80 -31.97 -1.84
CA GLN A 252 -28.66 -32.64 -2.47
C GLN A 252 -28.04 -31.81 -3.61
N PRO A 253 -26.82 -32.15 -4.08
CA PRO A 253 -26.09 -31.32 -5.04
C PRO A 253 -26.71 -31.40 -6.45
N ILE A 254 -26.88 -30.24 -7.07
CA ILE A 254 -27.17 -30.13 -8.51
C ILE A 254 -25.85 -29.81 -9.22
N THR A 255 -25.35 -30.77 -9.98
CA THR A 255 -24.27 -30.58 -10.94
C THR A 255 -24.79 -29.85 -12.17
N SER A 256 -24.18 -28.75 -12.55
CA SER A 256 -24.31 -28.18 -13.90
C SER A 256 -22.93 -27.76 -14.37
N ASN A 257 -22.58 -28.11 -15.61
CA ASN A 257 -21.20 -28.04 -16.10
C ASN A 257 -20.83 -26.64 -16.60
N ASP A 258 -19.60 -26.22 -16.30
CA ASP A 258 -18.92 -25.15 -17.01
C ASP A 258 -18.74 -25.48 -18.49
N VAL A 259 -18.89 -24.46 -19.34
CA VAL A 259 -18.26 -24.39 -20.66
C VAL A 259 -17.70 -22.98 -20.81
N GLU A 260 -16.47 -22.81 -20.32
CA GLU A 260 -15.68 -21.60 -20.49
C GLU A 260 -15.09 -21.60 -21.91
N MET A 261 -15.36 -20.55 -22.71
CA MET A 261 -14.71 -20.37 -24.01
C MET A 261 -13.55 -19.39 -23.86
N GLU A 262 -12.32 -19.94 -23.85
CA GLU A 262 -11.11 -19.16 -24.09
C GLU A 262 -11.08 -18.70 -25.56
N VAL A 263 -10.77 -17.42 -25.78
CA VAL A 263 -10.52 -16.87 -27.12
C VAL A 263 -9.16 -16.20 -27.12
N ASP A 264 -8.16 -16.90 -27.69
CA ASP A 264 -6.84 -16.34 -27.92
C ASP A 264 -6.91 -15.15 -28.91
N HIS A 265 -6.35 -14.02 -28.50
CA HIS A 265 -6.13 -12.87 -29.37
C HIS A 265 -4.63 -12.53 -29.44
N PHE A 266 -3.94 -13.28 -30.30
CA PHE A 266 -2.68 -12.81 -30.88
C PHE A 266 -2.95 -11.59 -31.76
N THR A 267 -2.45 -10.42 -31.38
CA THR A 267 -2.36 -9.26 -32.26
C THR A 267 -0.90 -8.88 -32.48
N ASN A 268 -0.53 -8.80 -33.77
CA ASN A 268 0.80 -8.46 -34.24
C ASN A 268 0.59 -7.52 -35.45
N GLY A 269 1.01 -6.25 -35.37
CA GLY A 269 0.75 -5.32 -36.47
C GLY A 269 0.77 -3.83 -36.10
N VAL A 270 1.97 -3.26 -36.16
CA VAL A 270 2.33 -1.93 -36.67
C VAL A 270 1.21 -1.06 -37.26
N THR A 271 1.11 0.21 -36.83
CA THR A 271 0.72 1.33 -37.71
C THR A 271 1.65 2.53 -37.52
N GLU A 272 1.99 3.18 -38.62
CA GLU A 272 2.86 4.37 -38.65
C GLU A 272 2.07 5.68 -38.50
N SER A 273 2.73 6.75 -38.07
CA SER A 273 2.30 8.13 -38.32
C SER A 273 3.47 9.12 -38.31
N SER A 274 3.93 9.46 -39.51
CA SER A 274 4.71 10.66 -39.87
C SER A 274 3.83 11.93 -39.73
N SER A 275 4.30 13.18 -39.71
CA SER A 275 5.62 13.83 -39.55
C SER A 275 5.40 15.35 -39.42
N ASN A 276 6.41 16.09 -38.93
CA ASN A 276 6.79 17.51 -39.22
C ASN A 276 7.44 18.13 -37.97
N GLY A 277 8.62 18.76 -37.99
CA GLY A 277 9.54 19.04 -39.08
C GLY A 277 9.92 20.52 -39.14
N PHE A 278 11.06 20.92 -38.55
CA PHE A 278 11.75 22.17 -38.87
C PHE A 278 13.28 22.03 -38.76
N LEU A 279 13.99 22.82 -39.55
CA LEU A 279 15.38 22.63 -39.96
C LEU A 279 16.36 23.47 -39.13
N ASN A 280 17.63 23.04 -39.06
CA ASN A 280 18.77 23.65 -39.80
C ASN A 280 20.13 23.30 -39.14
N GLY A 281 21.24 23.30 -39.91
CA GLY A 281 22.61 23.28 -39.34
C GLY A 281 23.55 22.23 -39.95
N THR A 282 24.25 22.58 -41.02
CA THR A 282 25.23 21.74 -41.72
C THR A 282 26.62 21.76 -41.09
N SER A 283 27.34 20.63 -41.12
CA SER A 283 28.73 20.62 -41.61
C SER A 283 29.11 19.22 -42.14
N LYS A 284 29.99 19.19 -43.15
CA LYS A 284 30.56 17.96 -43.72
C LYS A 284 31.98 17.78 -43.19
N HIS A 285 32.38 16.54 -42.94
CA HIS A 285 33.72 16.08 -43.33
C HIS A 285 33.66 14.58 -43.65
N ALA A 286 34.32 14.18 -44.73
CA ALA A 286 34.44 12.79 -45.16
C ALA A 286 35.90 12.35 -45.01
N ALA A 287 36.10 11.12 -44.52
CA ALA A 287 37.33 10.35 -44.66
C ALA A 287 36.94 8.85 -44.58
N GLU A 288 37.45 8.07 -45.53
CA GLU A 288 37.35 6.61 -45.62
C GLU A 288 38.29 5.94 -44.59
N PRO A 289 38.17 4.61 -44.35
CA PRO A 289 38.69 3.99 -43.12
C PRO A 289 40.18 3.61 -43.20
N GLU A 290 40.82 3.53 -42.03
CA GLU A 290 42.07 2.78 -41.83
C GLU A 290 41.86 1.70 -40.77
N ASP A 291 42.41 0.51 -41.02
CA ASP A 291 42.38 -0.63 -40.10
C ASP A 291 43.09 -0.33 -38.78
N CYS A 292 42.41 -0.60 -37.67
CA CYS A 292 43.07 -0.88 -36.40
C CYS A 292 42.42 -2.09 -35.74
N ASP A 293 43.03 -3.24 -36.00
CA ASP A 293 42.79 -4.51 -35.32
C ASP A 293 42.98 -4.32 -33.81
N ALA A 294 41.88 -4.26 -33.07
CA ALA A 294 41.83 -4.27 -31.63
C ALA A 294 40.49 -4.84 -31.20
N ASP A 295 40.51 -6.00 -30.53
CA ASP A 295 39.34 -6.62 -29.92
C ASP A 295 38.72 -5.70 -28.87
N MET A 296 37.86 -4.78 -29.30
CA MET A 296 36.87 -4.17 -28.42
C MET A 296 35.78 -5.20 -28.16
N GLU A 297 36.04 -6.09 -27.20
CA GLU A 297 34.95 -6.68 -26.44
C GLU A 297 34.06 -5.54 -25.96
N VAL A 298 32.87 -5.44 -26.55
CA VAL A 298 31.85 -4.53 -26.06
C VAL A 298 31.37 -5.11 -24.74
N GLU A 299 32.05 -4.74 -23.65
CA GLU A 299 31.52 -4.79 -22.31
C GLU A 299 30.27 -3.88 -22.26
N SER A 300 29.16 -4.44 -22.74
CA SER A 300 27.82 -3.96 -22.45
C SER A 300 27.62 -4.11 -20.95
N ALA A 301 28.08 -3.10 -20.21
CA ALA A 301 27.96 -2.98 -18.77
C ALA A 301 26.50 -2.67 -18.35
N GLN A 302 25.54 -3.37 -18.97
CA GLN A 302 24.37 -3.84 -18.24
C GLN A 302 24.89 -4.81 -17.18
N SER A 303 25.17 -4.30 -15.98
CA SER A 303 25.49 -5.10 -14.82
C SER A 303 24.35 -6.10 -14.59
N LYS A 304 24.53 -7.35 -15.06
CA LYS A 304 23.50 -8.40 -14.98
C LYS A 304 23.04 -8.50 -13.53
N ARG A 305 21.73 -8.41 -13.28
CA ARG A 305 21.17 -8.48 -11.93
C ARG A 305 21.31 -9.92 -11.44
N GLN A 306 22.38 -10.18 -10.70
CA GLN A 306 22.73 -11.50 -10.22
C GLN A 306 22.12 -11.80 -8.85
N LEU A 307 21.78 -13.07 -8.62
CA LEU A 307 21.43 -13.62 -7.31
C LEU A 307 22.37 -13.11 -6.21
N CYS A 308 21.81 -12.52 -5.15
CA CYS A 308 22.53 -11.95 -4.02
C CYS A 308 23.65 -10.96 -4.40
N GLY A 309 23.50 -10.23 -5.50
CA GLY A 309 24.52 -9.31 -6.02
C GLY A 309 25.81 -9.99 -6.48
N GLY A 310 25.77 -11.28 -6.83
CA GLY A 310 26.91 -12.05 -7.30
C GLY A 310 27.86 -12.57 -6.21
N SER A 311 27.58 -12.29 -4.92
CA SER A 311 28.44 -12.72 -3.81
C SER A 311 28.18 -14.19 -3.44
N GLN A 312 29.15 -15.07 -3.70
CA GLN A 312 29.08 -16.50 -3.34
C GLN A 312 28.74 -16.72 -1.86
N ALA A 313 29.39 -16.00 -0.95
CA ALA A 313 29.11 -16.09 0.48
C ALA A 313 27.69 -15.62 0.85
N ALA A 314 27.10 -14.70 0.08
CA ALA A 314 25.70 -14.30 0.27
C ALA A 314 24.72 -15.36 -0.26
N ILE A 315 25.03 -15.99 -1.40
CA ILE A 315 24.28 -17.13 -1.93
C ILE A 315 24.29 -18.30 -0.93
N GLU A 316 25.44 -18.66 -0.37
CA GLU A 316 25.55 -19.71 0.66
C GLU A 316 24.69 -19.43 1.89
N ARG A 317 24.73 -18.20 2.43
CA ARG A 317 23.87 -17.79 3.55
C ARG A 317 22.39 -17.80 3.20
N MET A 318 22.02 -17.33 2.01
CA MET A 318 20.64 -17.37 1.51
C MET A 318 20.13 -18.81 1.39
N ILE A 319 20.94 -19.74 0.87
CA ILE A 319 20.58 -21.16 0.79
C ILE A 319 20.44 -21.79 2.18
N HIS A 320 21.29 -21.44 3.15
CA HIS A 320 21.14 -21.90 4.53
C HIS A 320 19.83 -21.39 5.15
N PHE A 321 19.59 -20.07 5.05
CA PHE A 321 18.36 -19.43 5.51
C PHE A 321 17.10 -20.03 4.86
N GLY A 322 17.16 -20.37 3.57
CA GLY A 322 16.06 -21.04 2.86
C GLY A 322 15.71 -22.41 3.46
N ARG A 323 16.70 -23.17 3.94
CA ARG A 323 16.48 -24.44 4.64
C ARG A 323 15.82 -24.23 6.01
N ASP A 324 16.26 -23.23 6.76
CA ASP A 324 15.65 -22.86 8.04
C ASP A 324 14.20 -22.41 7.86
N LEU A 325 13.93 -21.62 6.82
CA LEU A 325 12.60 -21.15 6.44
C LEU A 325 11.67 -22.30 6.02
N GLN A 326 12.18 -23.30 5.27
CA GLN A 326 11.44 -24.53 4.97
C GLN A 326 11.11 -25.31 6.25
N SER A 327 12.06 -25.45 7.18
CA SER A 327 11.84 -26.10 8.48
C SER A 327 10.77 -25.38 9.32
N MET A 328 10.79 -24.03 9.33
CA MET A 328 9.78 -23.20 9.98
C MET A 328 8.39 -23.40 9.36
N SER A 329 8.29 -23.46 8.02
CA SER A 329 7.04 -23.78 7.32
C SER A 329 6.46 -25.15 7.71
N GLU A 330 7.33 -26.17 7.79
CA GLU A 330 6.93 -27.51 8.18
C GLU A 330 6.53 -27.62 9.65
N HIS A 331 7.09 -26.78 10.51
CA HIS A 331 6.71 -26.65 11.91
C HIS A 331 5.34 -25.98 12.06
N LEU A 332 5.12 -24.83 11.42
CA LEU A 332 3.82 -24.17 11.39
C LEU A 332 2.72 -25.07 10.83
N ARG A 333 3.04 -25.85 9.79
CA ARG A 333 2.10 -26.83 9.22
C ARG A 333 1.72 -27.95 10.21
N ARG A 334 2.62 -28.31 11.13
CA ARG A 334 2.38 -29.32 12.17
C ARG A 334 1.55 -28.78 13.33
N GLU A 335 1.77 -27.52 13.73
CA GLU A 335 1.09 -26.92 14.89
C GLU A 335 -0.25 -26.26 14.54
N CYS A 336 -0.29 -25.48 13.46
CA CYS A 336 -1.45 -24.66 13.06
C CYS A 336 -2.23 -25.27 11.88
N GLY A 337 -1.73 -26.35 11.27
CA GLY A 337 -2.37 -27.02 10.15
C GLY A 337 -2.04 -26.42 8.77
N LYS A 338 -2.87 -26.69 7.76
CA LYS A 338 -2.59 -26.32 6.37
C LYS A 338 -2.94 -24.85 6.09
N ASN A 339 -1.93 -23.97 6.08
CA ASN A 339 -2.05 -22.61 5.58
C ASN A 339 -1.63 -22.54 4.08
N SER A 340 -2.60 -22.29 3.19
CA SER A 340 -2.36 -22.20 1.73
C SER A 340 -1.60 -20.94 1.32
N ALA A 341 -1.81 -19.82 2.03
CA ALA A 341 -1.09 -18.57 1.77
C ALA A 341 0.40 -18.72 2.11
N ASN A 342 0.73 -19.26 3.28
CA ASN A 342 2.12 -19.53 3.67
C ASN A 342 2.82 -20.47 2.68
N LYS A 343 2.12 -21.51 2.21
CA LYS A 343 2.63 -22.42 1.18
C LYS A 343 2.90 -21.67 -0.13
N LYS A 344 1.97 -20.84 -0.60
CA LYS A 344 2.13 -20.07 -1.85
C LYS A 344 3.31 -19.10 -1.74
N MET A 345 3.36 -18.31 -0.68
CA MET A 345 4.44 -17.34 -0.42
C MET A 345 5.83 -18.00 -0.47
N LEU A 346 5.96 -19.17 0.16
CA LEU A 346 7.23 -19.91 0.17
C LEU A 346 7.59 -20.47 -1.22
N MET A 347 6.61 -21.04 -1.93
CA MET A 347 6.83 -21.59 -3.27
C MET A 347 7.19 -20.49 -4.29
N ASP A 348 6.49 -19.36 -4.25
CA ASP A 348 6.83 -18.21 -5.10
C ASP A 348 8.25 -17.73 -4.81
N ALA A 349 8.58 -17.46 -3.53
CA ALA A 349 9.89 -16.97 -3.13
C ALA A 349 11.03 -17.92 -3.53
N PHE A 350 10.87 -19.22 -3.35
CA PHE A 350 11.87 -20.22 -3.77
C PHE A 350 11.96 -20.38 -5.29
N SER A 351 10.88 -20.11 -6.05
CA SER A 351 10.93 -20.17 -7.52
C SER A 351 11.88 -19.15 -8.15
N LEU A 352 12.20 -18.05 -7.44
CA LEU A 352 13.23 -17.09 -7.85
C LEU A 352 14.63 -17.75 -8.03
N LEU A 353 14.91 -18.84 -7.30
CA LEU A 353 16.18 -19.58 -7.41
C LEU A 353 16.31 -20.40 -8.70
N ALA A 354 15.21 -20.64 -9.41
CA ALA A 354 15.23 -21.41 -10.67
C ALA A 354 15.77 -20.60 -11.86
N TYR A 355 16.06 -19.31 -11.67
CA TYR A 355 16.46 -18.38 -12.72
C TYR A 355 17.83 -17.77 -12.39
N SER A 356 18.74 -17.74 -13.37
CA SER A 356 20.07 -17.12 -13.24
C SER A 356 20.00 -15.61 -12.98
N ASP A 357 18.95 -14.96 -13.49
CA ASP A 357 18.53 -13.60 -13.16
C ASP A 357 17.11 -13.68 -12.57
N PRO A 358 16.95 -13.45 -11.26
CA PRO A 358 15.65 -13.52 -10.57
C PRO A 358 14.58 -12.59 -11.14
N TRP A 359 14.94 -11.51 -11.82
CA TRP A 359 13.99 -10.55 -12.41
C TRP A 359 13.27 -11.12 -13.64
N ASN A 360 13.84 -12.14 -14.29
CA ASN A 360 13.21 -12.86 -15.41
C ASN A 360 12.27 -13.99 -14.96
N SER A 361 12.08 -14.17 -13.64
CA SER A 361 11.10 -15.09 -13.09
C SER A 361 9.66 -14.59 -13.34
N PRO A 362 8.67 -15.47 -13.55
CA PRO A 362 7.24 -15.11 -13.52
C PRO A 362 6.80 -14.41 -12.23
N VAL A 363 7.54 -14.58 -11.14
CA VAL A 363 7.32 -13.86 -9.87
C VAL A 363 8.41 -12.81 -9.57
N GLY A 364 9.14 -12.35 -10.60
CA GLY A 364 10.18 -11.32 -10.49
C GLY A 364 9.67 -10.01 -9.87
N TYR A 365 8.37 -9.70 -10.05
CA TYR A 365 7.68 -8.58 -9.39
C TYR A 365 7.80 -8.61 -7.85
N GLN A 366 8.07 -9.76 -7.23
CA GLN A 366 8.30 -9.86 -5.78
C GLN A 366 9.55 -9.10 -5.32
N LEU A 367 10.50 -8.84 -6.22
CA LEU A 367 11.73 -8.10 -5.93
C LEU A 367 11.50 -6.58 -5.90
N ASP A 368 10.36 -6.09 -6.40
CA ASP A 368 10.01 -4.68 -6.38
C ASP A 368 9.88 -4.14 -4.96
N ALA A 369 10.36 -2.91 -4.75
CA ALA A 369 10.33 -2.27 -3.43
C ALA A 369 8.90 -2.06 -2.89
N VAL A 370 7.90 -1.89 -3.78
CA VAL A 370 6.48 -1.77 -3.40
C VAL A 370 5.97 -3.00 -2.64
N GLN A 371 6.52 -4.19 -2.91
CA GLN A 371 6.14 -5.44 -2.25
C GLN A 371 6.60 -5.52 -0.78
N ARG A 372 7.32 -4.50 -0.28
CA ARG A 372 7.63 -4.32 1.14
C ARG A 372 6.46 -3.68 1.90
N GLU A 373 5.61 -2.91 1.24
CA GLU A 373 4.53 -2.14 1.87
C GLU A 373 3.46 -3.02 2.56
N PRO A 374 2.98 -4.13 1.97
CA PRO A 374 1.99 -5.00 2.64
C PRO A 374 2.55 -5.62 3.94
N VAL A 375 3.82 -6.02 3.93
CA VAL A 375 4.53 -6.59 5.07
C VAL A 375 4.75 -5.52 6.16
N CYS A 376 5.17 -4.32 5.74
CA CYS A 376 5.33 -3.15 6.61
C CYS A 376 4.02 -2.75 7.31
N SER A 377 2.92 -2.72 6.56
CA SER A 377 1.58 -2.39 7.06
C SER A 377 1.07 -3.45 8.05
N THR A 378 1.25 -4.73 7.72
CA THR A 378 0.84 -5.84 8.59
C THR A 378 1.64 -5.87 9.89
N LEU A 379 2.95 -5.64 9.84
CA LEU A 379 3.79 -5.52 11.04
C LEU A 379 3.38 -4.31 11.90
N ASN A 380 3.17 -3.13 11.29
CA ASN A 380 2.71 -1.95 12.03
C ASN A 380 1.35 -2.19 12.70
N SER A 381 0.41 -2.84 12.01
CA SER A 381 -0.91 -3.20 12.53
C SER A 381 -0.81 -4.16 13.72
N ALA A 382 0.12 -5.12 13.69
CA ALA A 382 0.36 -6.05 14.79
C ALA A 382 1.02 -5.38 16.00
N ILE A 383 1.96 -4.44 15.78
CA ILE A 383 2.53 -3.62 16.86
C ILE A 383 1.42 -2.80 17.54
N LEU A 384 0.58 -2.12 16.76
CA LEU A 384 -0.54 -1.32 17.28
C LEU A 384 -1.52 -2.19 18.08
N GLU A 385 -1.86 -3.39 17.60
CA GLU A 385 -2.71 -4.34 18.33
C GLU A 385 -2.13 -4.72 19.70
N THR A 386 -0.81 -4.89 19.87
CA THR A 386 -0.23 -5.19 21.19
C THR A 386 -0.39 -4.06 22.21
N HIS A 387 -0.66 -2.84 21.75
CA HIS A 387 -0.99 -1.68 22.60
C HIS A 387 -2.50 -1.40 22.67
N ASN A 388 -3.35 -2.31 22.16
CA ASN A 388 -4.81 -2.13 22.01
C ASN A 388 -5.20 -0.91 21.14
N LEU A 389 -4.32 -0.52 20.21
CA LEU A 389 -4.57 0.53 19.23
C LEU A 389 -5.19 -0.06 17.95
N PRO A 390 -5.98 0.71 17.17
CA PRO A 390 -6.68 0.19 16.01
C PRO A 390 -5.72 -0.25 14.89
N LYS A 391 -5.93 -1.45 14.35
CA LYS A 391 -5.14 -2.03 13.25
C LYS A 391 -5.12 -1.17 11.99
N GLN A 392 -6.22 -0.48 11.69
CA GLN A 392 -6.36 0.41 10.55
C GLN A 392 -6.79 1.80 11.04
N PRO A 393 -6.33 2.89 10.40
CA PRO A 393 -6.78 4.23 10.75
C PRO A 393 -8.25 4.43 10.32
N PRO A 394 -9.07 5.18 11.08
CA PRO A 394 -10.48 5.40 10.75
C PRO A 394 -10.70 5.99 9.35
N LEU A 395 -9.74 6.77 8.83
CA LEU A 395 -9.78 7.30 7.47
C LEU A 395 -9.80 6.19 6.40
N ALA A 396 -8.92 5.19 6.52
CA ALA A 396 -8.90 4.05 5.59
C ALA A 396 -10.17 3.19 5.72
N GLN A 397 -10.70 3.05 6.94
CA GLN A 397 -11.97 2.36 7.16
C GLN A 397 -13.15 3.09 6.50
N ALA A 398 -13.20 4.43 6.59
CA ALA A 398 -14.25 5.23 5.96
C ALA A 398 -14.21 5.13 4.42
N VAL A 399 -13.01 5.19 3.81
CA VAL A 399 -12.83 4.99 2.36
C VAL A 399 -13.27 3.58 1.94
N GLY A 400 -12.85 2.54 2.66
CA GLY A 400 -13.27 1.16 2.39
C GLY A 400 -14.78 0.93 2.58
N GLN A 401 -15.39 1.57 3.57
CA GLN A 401 -16.84 1.55 3.79
C GLN A 401 -17.60 2.28 2.67
N ALA A 402 -17.10 3.40 2.16
CA ALA A 402 -17.69 4.11 1.03
C ALA A 402 -17.67 3.26 -0.24
N ALA A 403 -16.53 2.62 -0.55
CA ALA A 403 -16.40 1.71 -1.69
C ALA A 403 -17.33 0.49 -1.57
N GLN A 404 -17.38 -0.12 -0.38
CA GLN A 404 -18.29 -1.24 -0.12
C GLN A 404 -19.78 -0.82 -0.16
N CYS A 405 -20.10 0.41 0.24
CA CYS A 405 -21.46 0.96 0.13
C CYS A 405 -21.87 1.08 -1.34
N LEU A 406 -21.04 1.66 -2.20
CA LEU A 406 -21.29 1.72 -3.65
C LEU A 406 -21.45 0.32 -4.26
N ALA A 407 -20.63 -0.66 -3.86
CA ALA A 407 -20.76 -2.05 -4.31
C ALA A 407 -22.09 -2.70 -3.88
N ILE A 408 -22.56 -2.43 -2.65
CA ILE A 408 -23.87 -2.91 -2.17
C ILE A 408 -25.01 -2.21 -2.93
N MET A 409 -24.93 -0.89 -3.12
CA MET A 409 -25.92 -0.10 -3.86
C MET A 409 -26.04 -0.55 -5.32
N ALA A 410 -24.94 -0.88 -5.98
CA ALA A 410 -24.94 -1.46 -7.31
C ALA A 410 -25.64 -2.84 -7.33
N ARG A 411 -25.36 -3.70 -6.34
CA ARG A 411 -25.98 -5.02 -6.19
C ARG A 411 -27.47 -4.98 -5.83
N THR A 412 -27.96 -3.91 -5.21
CA THR A 412 -29.39 -3.68 -4.97
C THR A 412 -30.10 -2.99 -6.14
N GLY A 413 -29.39 -2.72 -7.25
CA GLY A 413 -29.97 -2.19 -8.49
C GLY A 413 -29.97 -0.66 -8.62
N ILE A 414 -29.20 0.06 -7.78
CA ILE A 414 -29.08 1.52 -7.89
C ILE A 414 -28.18 1.87 -9.08
N GLY A 415 -28.81 2.10 -10.23
CA GLY A 415 -28.13 2.29 -11.52
C GLY A 415 -27.19 3.50 -11.60
N SER A 416 -27.28 4.47 -10.69
CA SER A 416 -26.34 5.61 -10.61
C SER A 416 -24.94 5.20 -10.14
N CYS A 417 -24.81 4.10 -9.39
CA CYS A 417 -23.52 3.64 -8.86
C CYS A 417 -22.55 3.14 -9.94
N ALA A 418 -23.03 2.85 -11.16
CA ALA A 418 -22.17 2.58 -12.31
C ALA A 418 -21.44 3.83 -12.86
N PHE A 419 -21.76 5.02 -12.33
CA PHE A 419 -21.28 6.32 -12.80
C PHE A 419 -20.53 7.12 -11.72
N ALA A 420 -20.16 6.48 -10.60
CA ALA A 420 -19.37 7.07 -9.53
C ALA A 420 -18.42 6.01 -8.92
N SER A 421 -17.12 6.30 -8.87
CA SER A 421 -16.15 5.57 -8.04
C SER A 421 -15.74 6.39 -6.81
N VAL A 422 -15.18 5.74 -5.80
CA VAL A 422 -14.44 6.45 -4.74
C VAL A 422 -13.10 6.97 -5.28
N ASP A 423 -12.47 6.23 -6.20
CA ASP A 423 -11.16 6.56 -6.76
C ASP A 423 -11.18 7.90 -7.53
N ASP A 424 -12.32 8.27 -8.12
CA ASP A 424 -12.55 9.56 -8.80
C ASP A 424 -12.27 10.78 -7.87
N TYR A 425 -12.27 10.57 -6.55
CA TYR A 425 -12.04 11.58 -5.51
C TYR A 425 -10.69 11.44 -4.78
N LEU A 426 -9.83 10.49 -5.18
CA LEU A 426 -8.53 10.20 -4.55
C LEU A 426 -7.32 10.75 -5.34
N HIS A 427 -7.57 11.58 -6.36
CA HIS A 427 -6.59 12.08 -7.33
C HIS A 427 -6.19 13.55 -7.12
#